data_AF-A0A4Y6S5T0-F1
#
_entry.id   AF-A0A4Y6S5T0-F1
#
_cell.length_a   1.000
_cell.length_b   1.000
_cell.length_c   1.000
_cell.angle_alpha   90.00
_cell.angle_beta   90.00
_cell.angle_gamma   90.00
#
_symmetry.space_group_name_H-M   'P 1'
#
loop_
_entity.id
_entity.type
_entity.pdbx_description
1 polymer ?
#
loop_
_entity_poly.entity_id
_entity_poly.type
_entity_poly.pdbx_seq_one_letter_code
_entity_poly.pdbx_strand_id
1 'polypeptide(L)'
;MLDLLGTIGGNVLSFPGILGLGLGMMTRNWMLAAIMGGIVGVLETVLFAGFSFSAIAPLDMAVAIVVGVLAGSLGCAIRHKGATV
;
A
#
# COMPACT_ATOMS: atom_id res chain seq x y z
N MET A 1 -13.57 -17.19 -0.24
CA MET A 1 -13.12 -16.60 1.07
C MET A 1 -11.60 -16.72 1.21
N LEU A 2 -11.02 -17.88 0.87
CA LEU A 2 -9.56 -18.04 0.83
C LEU A 2 -8.87 -17.10 -0.17
N ASP A 3 -9.48 -16.88 -1.34
CA ASP A 3 -8.89 -16.00 -2.38
C ASP A 3 -8.82 -14.55 -1.92
N LEU A 4 -9.88 -14.05 -1.29
CA LEU A 4 -9.91 -12.70 -0.71
C LEU A 4 -8.84 -12.52 0.38
N LEU A 5 -8.71 -13.53 1.25
CA LEU A 5 -7.71 -13.50 2.32
C LEU A 5 -6.28 -13.62 1.76
N GLY A 6 -6.10 -14.39 0.67
CA GLY A 6 -4.87 -14.51 -0.09
C GLY A 6 -4.47 -13.21 -0.78
N THR A 7 -5.41 -12.51 -1.42
CA THR A 7 -5.18 -11.18 -2.02
C THR A 7 -4.78 -10.15 -0.97
N ILE A 8 -5.48 -10.11 0.17
CA ILE A 8 -5.16 -9.16 1.25
C ILE A 8 -3.79 -9.50 1.86
N GLY A 9 -3.56 -10.75 2.24
CA GLY A 9 -2.30 -11.20 2.81
C GLY A 9 -1.12 -11.00 1.87
N GLY A 10 -1.32 -11.26 0.57
CA GLY A 10 -0.36 -10.99 -0.48
C GLY A 10 -0.01 -9.51 -0.55
N ASN A 11 -1.00 -8.62 -0.68
CA ASN A 11 -0.77 -7.17 -0.76
C ASN A 11 -0.07 -6.59 0.49
N VAL A 12 -0.36 -7.13 1.68
CA VAL A 12 0.27 -6.71 2.94
C VAL A 12 1.74 -7.11 3.00
N LEU A 13 2.11 -8.27 2.43
CA LEU A 13 3.50 -8.74 2.37
C LEU A 13 4.26 -8.26 1.12
N SER A 14 3.53 -7.75 0.12
CA SER A 14 4.06 -7.24 -1.16
C SER A 14 4.49 -5.76 -1.09
N PHE A 15 4.76 -5.18 -2.27
CA PHE A 15 5.10 -3.77 -2.46
C PHE A 15 4.18 -2.77 -1.75
N PRO A 16 2.82 -2.90 -1.78
CA PRO A 16 1.93 -1.93 -1.13
C PRO A 16 2.16 -1.88 0.39
N GLY A 17 2.38 -3.03 1.02
CA GLY A 17 2.72 -3.11 2.43
C GLY A 17 4.11 -2.59 2.74
N ILE A 18 5.16 -3.19 2.17
CA ILE A 18 6.55 -2.90 2.56
C ILE A 18 7.01 -1.52 2.06
N LEU A 19 6.83 -1.20 0.78
CA LEU A 19 7.21 0.10 0.25
C LEU A 19 6.27 1.21 0.71
N GLY A 20 4.96 0.93 0.83
CA GLY A 20 4.01 1.88 1.39
C GLY A 20 4.43 2.31 2.79
N LEU A 21 4.74 1.34 3.67
CA LEU A 21 5.21 1.62 5.03
C LEU A 21 6.56 2.34 5.04
N GLY A 22 7.52 1.90 4.20
CA GLY A 22 8.82 2.55 4.05
C GLY A 22 8.71 4.02 3.64
N LEU A 23 7.91 4.32 2.61
CA LEU A 23 7.66 5.69 2.14
C LEU A 23 6.89 6.51 3.16
N GLY A 24 5.95 5.90 3.89
CA GLY A 24 5.27 6.50 5.02
C GLY A 24 6.25 6.99 6.08
N MET A 25 7.24 6.17 6.44
CA MET A 25 8.32 6.56 7.37
C MET A 25 9.22 7.68 6.82
N MET A 26 9.29 7.92 5.51
CA MET A 26 10.07 9.02 4.94
C MET A 26 9.37 10.38 5.03
N THR A 27 8.12 10.44 5.47
CA THR A 27 7.35 11.70 5.59
C THR A 27 6.86 11.94 7.02
N ARG A 28 6.61 13.21 7.38
CA ARG A 28 5.93 13.61 8.63
C ARG A 28 4.48 14.05 8.40
N ASN A 29 4.05 14.08 7.13
CA ASN A 29 2.73 14.55 6.76
C ASN A 29 1.85 13.34 6.43
N TRP A 30 0.86 13.10 7.27
CA TRP A 30 -0.12 12.01 7.16
C TRP A 30 -0.77 11.94 5.77
N MET A 31 -1.09 13.09 5.18
CA MET A 31 -1.73 13.14 3.87
C MET A 31 -0.78 12.68 2.77
N LEU A 32 0.49 13.09 2.85
CA LEU A 32 1.52 12.71 1.88
C LEU A 32 1.85 11.23 1.98
N ALA A 33 1.90 10.69 3.21
CA ALA A 33 2.09 9.27 3.45
C ALA A 33 0.94 8.41 2.88
N ALA A 34 -0.31 8.83 3.08
CA ALA A 34 -1.47 8.15 2.53
C ALA A 34 -1.48 8.17 1.00
N ILE A 35 -1.20 9.32 0.38
CA ILE A 35 -1.14 9.46 -1.08
C ILE A 35 -0.02 8.58 -1.67
N MET A 36 1.19 8.62 -1.07
CA MET A 36 2.30 7.78 -1.54
C MET A 36 1.98 6.29 -1.40
N GLY A 37 1.40 5.87 -0.28
CA GLY A 37 0.95 4.51 -0.07
C GLY A 37 -0.09 4.06 -1.10
N GLY A 38 -1.09 4.90 -1.39
CA GLY A 38 -2.10 4.63 -2.42
C GLY A 38 -1.50 4.53 -3.83
N ILE A 39 -0.56 5.41 -4.17
CA ILE A 39 0.16 5.35 -5.45
C ILE A 39 0.94 4.05 -5.60
N VAL A 40 1.61 3.58 -4.53
CA VAL A 40 2.31 2.28 -4.55
C VAL A 40 1.33 1.14 -4.81
N GLY A 41 0.15 1.15 -4.19
CA GLY A 41 -0.90 0.16 -4.44
C GLY A 41 -1.36 0.13 -5.90
N VAL A 42 -1.55 1.30 -6.52
CA VAL A 42 -1.87 1.38 -7.96
C VAL A 42 -0.71 0.88 -8.82
N LEU A 43 0.52 1.33 -8.54
CA LEU A 43 1.68 0.94 -9.34
C LEU A 43 1.94 -0.56 -9.29
N GLU A 44 1.81 -1.17 -8.12
CA GLU A 44 1.98 -2.62 -7.96
C GLU A 44 0.96 -3.40 -8.80
N THR A 45 -0.33 -3.04 -8.71
CA THR A 45 -1.38 -3.75 -9.47
C THR A 45 -1.17 -3.66 -10.97
N VAL A 46 -0.69 -2.51 -11.47
CA VAL A 46 -0.37 -2.33 -12.90
C VAL A 46 0.87 -3.11 -13.31
N LEU A 47 1.90 -3.15 -12.45
CA LEU A 47 3.14 -3.89 -12.70
C LEU A 47 2.92 -5.40 -12.70
N PHE A 48 2.19 -5.94 -11.71
CA PHE A 48 1.88 -7.38 -11.63
C PHE A 48 0.90 -7.84 -12.70
N ALA A 49 0.00 -6.96 -13.16
CA ALA A 49 -0.87 -7.24 -14.31
C ALA A 49 -0.16 -7.12 -15.67
N GLY A 50 1.14 -6.84 -15.71
CA GLY A 50 1.91 -6.72 -16.95
C GLY A 50 1.36 -5.63 -17.88
N PHE A 51 0.90 -4.50 -17.33
CA PHE A 51 0.25 -3.39 -18.06
C PHE A 51 -1.08 -3.75 -18.77
N SER A 52 -1.63 -4.94 -18.52
CA SER A 52 -2.92 -5.35 -19.07
C SER A 52 -4.05 -4.98 -18.12
N PHE A 53 -4.54 -3.74 -18.20
CA PHE A 53 -5.64 -3.23 -17.36
C PHE A 53 -6.93 -4.06 -17.47
N SER A 54 -7.13 -4.78 -18.57
CA SER A 54 -8.31 -5.65 -18.76
C SER A 54 -8.26 -6.95 -17.94
N ALA A 55 -7.09 -7.31 -17.40
CA ALA A 55 -6.90 -8.49 -16.56
C ALA A 55 -6.94 -8.17 -15.05
N ILE A 56 -7.03 -6.89 -14.69
CA ILE A 56 -7.04 -6.47 -13.29
C ILE A 56 -8.45 -6.62 -12.74
N ALA A 57 -8.63 -7.50 -11.75
CA ALA A 57 -9.87 -7.53 -11.00
C ALA A 57 -10.02 -6.21 -10.21
N PRO A 58 -11.16 -5.50 -10.33
CA PRO A 58 -11.34 -4.22 -9.65
C PRO A 58 -11.25 -4.34 -8.12
N LEU A 59 -11.55 -5.54 -7.60
CA LEU A 59 -11.44 -5.85 -6.18
C LEU A 59 -9.97 -5.93 -5.73
N ASP A 60 -9.08 -6.55 -6.51
CA ASP A 60 -7.66 -6.64 -6.17
C ASP A 60 -6.99 -5.25 -6.20
N MET A 61 -7.38 -4.42 -7.16
CA MET A 61 -6.93 -3.03 -7.24
C MET A 61 -7.38 -2.21 -6.03
N ALA A 62 -8.65 -2.37 -5.61
CA ALA A 62 -9.15 -1.70 -4.42
C ALA A 62 -8.41 -2.16 -3.15
N VAL A 63 -8.16 -3.46 -3.01
CA VAL A 63 -7.42 -4.03 -1.86
C VAL A 63 -5.99 -3.48 -1.82
N ALA A 64 -5.27 -3.48 -2.94
CA ALA A 64 -3.90 -2.97 -3.02
C ALA A 64 -3.81 -1.48 -2.63
N ILE A 65 -4.75 -0.65 -3.10
CA ILE A 65 -4.82 0.77 -2.74
C ILE A 65 -5.07 0.93 -1.25
N VAL A 66 -6.06 0.23 -0.69
CA VAL A 66 -6.41 0.33 0.73
C VAL A 66 -5.24 -0.12 1.61
N VAL A 67 -4.62 -1.26 1.27
CA VAL A 67 -3.45 -1.77 1.99
C VAL A 67 -2.29 -0.78 1.90
N GLY A 68 -2.02 -0.23 0.72
CA GLY A 68 -0.96 0.77 0.52
C GLY A 68 -1.19 2.04 1.34
N VAL A 69 -2.41 2.59 1.32
CA VAL A 69 -2.78 3.77 2.12
C VAL A 69 -2.61 3.48 3.62
N LEU A 70 -3.09 2.33 4.09
CA LEU A 70 -2.98 1.94 5.49
C LEU A 70 -1.51 1.75 5.89
N ALA A 71 -0.72 1.03 5.10
CA ALA A 71 0.70 0.83 5.33
C ALA A 71 1.48 2.15 5.36
N GLY A 72 1.22 3.06 4.41
CA GLY A 72 1.80 4.40 4.37
C GLY A 72 1.44 5.23 5.60
N SER A 73 0.17 5.24 5.98
CA SER A 73 -0.27 5.93 7.20
C SER A 73 0.36 5.34 8.47
N LEU A 74 0.51 4.01 8.53
CA LEU A 74 1.18 3.31 9.64
C LEU A 74 2.66 3.71 9.73
N GLY A 75 3.37 3.76 8.60
CA GLY A 75 4.77 4.19 8.54
C GLY A 75 4.95 5.63 9.03
N CYS A 76 4.05 6.54 8.64
CA CYS A 76 4.07 7.92 9.14
C CYS A 76 3.77 7.99 10.65
N ALA A 77 2.84 7.18 11.14
CA ALA A 77 2.55 7.07 12.57
C ALA A 77 3.76 6.57 13.36
N ILE A 78 4.47 5.55 12.85
CA ILE A 78 5.71 5.03 13.44
C ILE A 78 6.76 6.12 13.51
N ARG A 79 6.97 6.90 12.44
CA ARG A 79 7.92 8.02 12.48
C ARG A 79 7.50 9.11 13.45
N HIS A 80 6.22 9.45 13.51
CA HIS A 80 5.75 10.48 14.42
C HIS A 80 5.92 10.07 15.88
N LYS A 81 5.74 8.78 16.20
CA LYS A 81 5.94 8.23 17.55
C LYS A 81 7.40 7.89 17.87
N GLY A 82 8.21 7.58 16.85
CA GLY A 82 9.64 7.28 16.99
C GLY A 82 10.51 8.54 17.03
N ALA A 83 10.05 9.65 16.48
CA ALA A 83 10.74 10.94 16.53
C ALA A 83 10.38 11.80 17.77
N THR A 84 9.67 11.23 18.75
CA THR A 84 9.44 11.85 20.08
C THR A 84 10.47 11.39 21.12
N VAL A 85 11.72 11.15 20.70
CA VAL A 85 12.88 11.09 21.60
C VAL A 85 13.45 12.49 21.82
#